data_AF-A0A7G9WGA2-F1
#
_entry.id   AF-A0A7G9WGA2-F1
#
_cell.length_a   1.000
_cell.length_b   1.000
_cell.length_c   1.000
_cell.angle_alpha   90.00
_cell.angle_beta   90.00
_cell.angle_gamma   90.00
#
_symmetry.space_group_name_H-M   'P 1'
#
loop_
_entity.id
_entity.type
_entity.pdbx_description
1 polymer ?
#
loop_
_entity_poly.entity_id
_entity_poly.type
_entity_poly.pdbx_seq_one_letter_code
_entity_poly.pdbx_strand_id
1 'polypeptide(L)'
;MRNNDTAETGQRLQHNPWGYQVNVNHPQVRPIYERYKRNYLHVPDWCPLSDAERRQFEAAFLEGVEKKVKREAGRSLAYLTNIDEV
;
A
#
# COMPACT_ATOMS: atom_id res chain seq x y z
N MET A 1 6.44 5.57 -31.04
CA MET A 1 6.07 4.31 -30.35
C MET A 1 5.59 4.70 -28.96
N ARG A 2 4.35 4.37 -28.57
CA ARG A 2 3.92 4.54 -27.17
C ARG A 2 4.56 3.41 -26.39
N ASN A 3 5.48 3.74 -25.50
CA ASN A 3 6.03 2.77 -24.56
C ASN A 3 4.88 2.38 -23.63
N ASN A 4 4.19 1.28 -23.94
CA ASN A 4 3.35 0.58 -22.97
C ASN A 4 4.29 -0.12 -21.99
N ASP A 5 5.00 0.68 -21.20
CA ASP A 5 5.84 0.19 -20.12
C ASP A 5 4.90 -0.47 -19.11
N THR A 6 4.87 -1.79 -19.19
CA THR A 6 4.27 -2.79 -18.31
C THR A 6 3.67 -2.19 -17.04
N ALA A 7 2.36 -2.35 -16.84
CA ALA A 7 1.67 -1.98 -15.61
C ALA A 7 2.52 -2.37 -14.40
N GLU A 8 3.07 -1.37 -13.70
CA GLU A 8 4.15 -1.61 -12.76
C GLU A 8 3.75 -2.67 -11.75
N THR A 9 4.50 -3.77 -11.74
CA THR A 9 4.17 -4.98 -10.99
C THR A 9 4.56 -4.89 -9.52
N GLY A 10 5.03 -3.72 -9.06
CA GLY A 10 5.27 -3.42 -7.66
C GLY A 10 4.02 -2.92 -6.93
N GLN A 11 4.11 -2.83 -5.61
CA GLN A 11 3.06 -2.17 -4.80
C GLN A 11 2.95 -0.67 -5.13
N ARG A 12 4.03 -0.05 -5.61
CA ARG A 12 4.11 1.36 -5.96
C ARG A 12 4.12 1.55 -7.48
N LEU A 13 3.47 2.63 -7.91
CA LEU A 13 3.52 3.14 -9.27
C LEU A 13 4.47 4.36 -9.30
N GLN A 14 5.57 4.28 -10.04
CA GLN A 14 6.62 5.28 -10.20
C GLN A 14 6.32 6.25 -11.36
N HIS A 15 5.59 5.79 -12.38
CA HIS A 15 5.31 6.51 -13.62
C HIS A 15 3.82 6.44 -14.00
N ASN A 16 2.94 6.72 -13.04
CA ASN A 16 1.52 6.79 -13.32
C ASN A 16 1.09 8.19 -13.81
N PRO A 17 0.55 8.35 -15.04
CA PRO A 17 0.07 9.63 -15.56
C PRO A 17 -1.10 10.23 -14.77
N TRP A 18 -1.82 9.41 -13.98
CA TRP A 18 -2.96 9.85 -13.16
C TRP A 18 -2.57 10.25 -11.73
N GLY A 19 -1.28 10.17 -11.37
CA GLY A 19 -0.77 10.63 -10.07
C GLY A 19 -1.01 9.68 -8.89
N TYR A 20 -1.64 8.52 -9.10
CA TYR A 20 -1.76 7.49 -8.05
C TYR A 20 -0.43 6.79 -7.80
N GLN A 21 -0.12 6.57 -6.54
CA GLN A 21 1.17 6.03 -6.10
C GLN A 21 1.12 4.54 -5.79
N VAL A 22 -0.08 3.97 -5.64
CA VAL A 22 -0.27 2.58 -5.20
C VAL A 22 -0.99 1.77 -6.27
N ASN A 23 -0.44 0.61 -6.61
CA ASN A 23 -1.09 -0.34 -7.51
C ASN A 23 -2.13 -1.17 -6.77
N VAL A 24 -3.40 -0.78 -6.83
CA VAL A 24 -4.51 -1.53 -6.21
C VAL A 24 -4.77 -2.90 -6.82
N ASN A 25 -4.29 -3.16 -8.04
CA ASN A 25 -4.42 -4.47 -8.68
C ASN A 25 -3.32 -5.45 -8.23
N HIS A 26 -2.31 -4.98 -7.50
CA HIS A 26 -1.25 -5.83 -6.98
C HIS A 26 -1.80 -6.88 -6.00
N PRO A 27 -1.41 -8.18 -6.07
CA PRO A 27 -2.00 -9.25 -5.27
C PRO A 27 -1.98 -9.03 -3.75
N GLN A 28 -0.99 -8.28 -3.25
CA GLN A 28 -0.88 -7.95 -1.83
C GLN A 28 -1.71 -6.71 -1.43
N VAL A 29 -1.96 -5.80 -2.37
CA VAL A 29 -2.71 -4.55 -2.11
C VAL A 29 -4.20 -4.77 -2.31
N ARG A 30 -4.57 -5.55 -3.34
CA ARG A 30 -5.96 -5.80 -3.74
C ARG A 30 -6.87 -6.26 -2.58
N PRO A 31 -6.49 -7.24 -1.74
CA PRO A 31 -7.34 -7.66 -0.61
C PRO A 31 -7.54 -6.55 0.42
N ILE A 32 -6.54 -5.69 0.62
CA ILE A 32 -6.60 -4.57 1.55
C ILE A 32 -7.52 -3.48 0.98
N TYR A 33 -7.43 -3.22 -0.32
CA TYR A 33 -8.30 -2.28 -1.03
C TYR A 33 -9.77 -2.74 -1.04
N GLU A 34 -10.04 -4.01 -1.35
CA GLU A 34 -11.39 -4.58 -1.31
C GLU A 34 -11.96 -4.58 0.11
N ARG A 35 -11.15 -4.88 1.13
CA ARG A 35 -11.57 -4.74 2.53
C ARG A 35 -11.87 -3.29 2.90
N TYR A 36 -11.07 -2.34 2.41
CA TYR A 36 -11.30 -0.92 2.65
C TYR A 36 -12.64 -0.47 2.07
N LYS A 37 -12.91 -0.83 0.81
CA LYS A 37 -14.19 -0.56 0.14
C LYS A 37 -15.39 -1.11 0.89
N ARG A 38 -15.35 -2.39 1.28
CA ARG A 38 -16.47 -3.06 1.95
C ARG A 38 -16.73 -2.54 3.36
N ASN A 39 -15.66 -2.32 4.14
CA ASN A 39 -15.79 -2.04 5.57
C ASN A 39 -15.92 -0.56 5.91
N TYR A 40 -15.37 0.35 5.09
CA TYR A 40 -15.35 1.79 5.42
C TYR A 40 -16.27 2.61 4.51
N LEU A 41 -16.41 2.21 3.25
CA LEU A 41 -17.22 2.95 2.26
C LEU A 41 -18.53 2.23 1.91
N HIS A 42 -18.67 0.96 2.31
CA HIS A 42 -19.81 0.10 1.96
C HIS A 42 -20.06 0.03 0.44
N VAL A 43 -18.98 0.12 -0.34
CA VAL A 43 -19.03 0.10 -1.81
C VAL A 43 -18.83 -1.33 -2.33
N PRO A 44 -19.67 -1.81 -3.27
CA PRO A 44 -19.49 -3.13 -3.89
C PRO A 44 -18.16 -3.29 -4.62
N ASP A 45 -17.65 -4.52 -4.72
CA ASP A 45 -16.34 -4.80 -5.33
C ASP A 45 -16.23 -4.35 -6.80
N TRP A 46 -17.35 -4.42 -7.55
CA TRP A 46 -17.40 -3.99 -8.96
C TRP A 46 -17.38 -2.47 -9.16
N CYS A 47 -17.74 -1.69 -8.14
CA CYS A 47 -17.87 -0.24 -8.26
C CYS A 47 -16.51 0.45 -8.01
N PRO A 48 -15.94 1.20 -8.96
CA PRO A 48 -14.70 1.93 -8.72
C PRO A 48 -14.90 3.04 -7.68
N LEU A 49 -13.85 3.35 -6.91
CA LEU A 49 -13.85 4.50 -6.01
C LEU A 49 -13.67 5.80 -6.79
N SER A 50 -14.21 6.89 -6.25
CA SER A 50 -13.87 8.23 -6.73
C SER A 50 -12.39 8.55 -6.47
N ASP A 51 -11.83 9.51 -7.22
CA ASP A 51 -10.45 9.94 -7.07
C ASP A 51 -10.13 10.47 -5.65
N ALA A 52 -11.12 11.05 -4.97
CA ALA A 52 -10.98 11.50 -3.59
C ALA A 52 -10.84 10.32 -2.61
N GLU A 53 -11.74 9.36 -2.68
CA GLU A 53 -11.72 8.15 -1.84
C GLU A 53 -10.47 7.30 -2.12
N ARG A 54 -10.06 7.23 -3.40
CA ARG A 54 -8.84 6.55 -3.80
C ARG A 54 -7.60 7.18 -3.17
N ARG A 55 -7.50 8.51 -3.16
CA ARG A 55 -6.39 9.22 -2.48
C ARG A 55 -6.40 9.01 -0.97
N GLN A 56 -7.56 8.97 -0.34
CA GLN A 56 -7.68 8.68 1.10
C GLN A 56 -7.18 7.27 1.43
N PHE A 57 -7.55 6.28 0.62
CA PHE A 57 -7.02 4.93 0.74
C PHE A 57 -5.49 4.91 0.63
N GLU A 58 -4.92 5.59 -0.36
CA GLU A 58 -3.46 5.62 -0.57
C GLU A 58 -2.71 6.23 0.61
N ALA A 59 -3.21 7.35 1.15
CA ALA A 59 -2.64 7.98 2.34
C ALA A 59 -2.64 7.01 3.54
N ALA A 60 -3.77 6.37 3.83
CA ALA A 60 -3.90 5.42 4.93
C ALA A 60 -3.03 4.16 4.73
N PHE A 61 -2.94 3.67 3.49
CA PHE A 61 -2.11 2.52 3.14
C PHE A 61 -0.62 2.81 3.35
N LEU A 62 -0.14 3.96 2.86
CA LEU A 62 1.26 4.37 3.01
C LEU A 62 1.64 4.61 4.47
N GLU A 63 0.77 5.26 5.25
CA GLU A 63 0.97 5.45 6.69
C GLU A 63 1.06 4.12 7.44
N GLY A 64 0.19 3.16 7.10
CA GLY A 64 0.19 1.82 7.68
C GLY A 64 1.49 1.05 7.37
N VAL A 65 1.98 1.15 6.14
CA VAL A 65 3.28 0.57 5.75
C VAL A 65 4.43 1.20 6.53
N GLU A 66 4.45 2.52 6.68
CA GLU A 66 5.48 3.23 7.45
C GLU A 66 5.50 2.79 8.92
N LYS A 67 4.33 2.69 9.56
CA LYS A 67 4.19 2.20 10.94
C LYS A 67 4.70 0.77 11.09
N LYS A 68 4.41 -0.11 10.12
CA LYS A 68 4.89 -1.50 10.13
C LYS A 68 6.41 -1.56 10.03
N VAL A 69 7.02 -0.79 9.12
CA VAL A 69 8.48 -0.70 8.95
C VAL A 69 9.14 -0.20 10.24
N LYS A 70 8.61 0.87 10.86
CA LYS A 70 9.13 1.37 12.14
C LYS A 70 9.08 0.33 13.26
N ARG A 71 7.98 -0.45 13.33
CA ARG A 71 7.84 -1.53 14.32
C ARG A 71 8.84 -2.67 14.10
N GLU A 72 9.05 -3.05 12.83
CA GLU A 72 10.00 -4.11 12.47
C GLU A 72 11.45 -3.66 12.71
N ALA A 73 11.80 -2.43 12.37
CA ALA A 73 13.10 -1.83 12.66
C ALA A 73 13.38 -1.72 14.17
N GLY A 74 12.39 -1.32 14.97
CA GLY A 74 12.50 -1.30 16.42
C GLY A 74 12.69 -2.70 17.02
N ARG A 75 12.02 -3.71 16.44
CA ARG A 75 12.15 -5.11 16.86
C ARG A 75 13.50 -5.72 16.49
N SER A 76 14.06 -5.39 15.32
CA SER A 76 15.41 -5.85 14.94
C SER A 76 16.51 -5.22 15.79
N LEU A 77 16.35 -3.94 16.19
CA LEU A 77 17.30 -3.28 17.10
C LEU A 77 17.29 -3.94 18.48
N ALA A 78 16.11 -4.30 19.01
CA ALA A 78 15.98 -5.00 20.28
C ALA A 78 16.59 -6.41 20.28
N TYR A 79 16.68 -7.08 19.13
CA TYR A 79 17.35 -8.38 19.02
C TYR A 79 18.88 -8.26 19.07
N LEU A 80 19.46 -7.16 18.60
CA LEU A 80 20.91 -6.95 18.64
C LEU A 80 21.39 -6.55 20.03
N THR A 81 20.63 -5.71 20.76
CA THR A 81 20.99 -5.28 22.11
C THR A 81 20.92 -6.39 23.17
N ASN A 82 20.23 -7.49 22.88
CA ASN A 82 20.08 -8.64 23.79
C ASN A 82 21.15 -9.73 23.58
N ILE A 83 22.09 -9.54 22.64
CA ILE A 83 23.16 -10.51 22.35
C ILE A 83 24.47 -10.15 23.10
N ASP A 84 24.57 -8.94 23.65
CA ASP A 84 25.78 -8.43 24.31
C ASP A 84 25.81 -8.69 25.85
N GLU A 85 24.86 -9.44 26.42
CA GLU A 85 24.79 -9.78 27.86
C GLU A 85 24.89 -11.31 28.15
N VAL A 86 25.90 -12.00 27.59
CA VAL A 86 26.31 -13.36 28.03
C VAL A 86 27.82 -13.45 28.17
#